data_AF-A0A961Y1E9-F1
#
_entry.id   AF-A0A961Y1E9-F1
#
_cell.length_a   1.000
_cell.length_b   1.000
_cell.length_c   1.000
_cell.angle_alpha   90.00
_cell.angle_beta   90.00
_cell.angle_gamma   90.00
#
_symmetry.space_group_name_H-M   'P 1'
#
loop_
_entity.id
_entity.type
_entity.pdbx_description
1 polymer ?
#
loop_
_entity_poly.entity_id
_entity_poly.type
_entity_poly.pdbx_seq_one_letter_code
_entity_poly.pdbx_strand_id
1 'polypeptide(L)'
;TASYLDGPGRVEAKKLSRVAATLYAAESMRLTTRLMQLASWLLLQRAANSGEMTRDQVASEKTKVRLDTASAAQDVVGWSELPDDFRDLVMRSLRLQTRVRNMDDEIYGSGTQTSDMSITRRGNPVNEQIRLLDTAFARG
;
A
#
# COMPACT_ATOMS: atom_id res chain seq x y z
N THR A 1 15.97 1.30 -1.16
CA THR A 1 15.51 2.34 -0.21
C THR A 1 16.48 2.45 0.96
N ALA A 2 16.81 1.35 1.67
CA ALA A 2 17.78 1.35 2.79
C ALA A 2 19.15 1.95 2.43
N SER A 3 19.75 1.52 1.31
CA SER A 3 21.05 2.03 0.83
C SER A 3 21.09 3.56 0.62
N TYR A 4 19.97 4.20 0.25
CA TYR A 4 19.92 5.65 0.08
C TYR A 4 19.97 6.37 1.43
N LEU A 5 19.16 5.93 2.40
CA LEU A 5 19.09 6.54 3.73
C LEU A 5 20.38 6.37 4.53
N ASP A 6 21.09 5.25 4.33
CA ASP A 6 22.33 4.96 5.05
C ASP A 6 23.57 5.62 4.44
N GLY A 7 23.53 5.97 3.14
CA GLY A 7 24.66 6.59 2.44
C GLY A 7 24.34 8.02 1.94
N PRO A 8 23.99 8.19 0.65
CA PRO A 8 23.83 9.51 0.02
C PRO A 8 22.90 10.46 0.78
N GLY A 9 21.79 9.94 1.32
CA GLY A 9 20.81 10.74 2.06
C GLY A 9 21.39 11.40 3.32
N ARG A 10 22.39 10.79 3.98
CA ARG A 10 23.05 11.42 5.14
C ARG A 10 23.93 12.60 4.75
N VAL A 11 24.55 12.55 3.57
CA VAL A 11 25.41 13.63 3.07
C VAL A 11 24.55 14.81 2.64
N GLU A 12 23.46 14.55 1.91
CA GLU A 12 22.54 15.58 1.46
C GLU A 12 21.78 16.22 2.62
N ALA A 13 21.37 15.43 3.64
CA ALA A 13 20.70 15.97 4.83
C ALA A 13 21.53 17.00 5.61
N LYS A 14 22.87 16.93 5.53
CA LYS A 14 23.76 17.90 6.20
C LYS A 14 23.80 19.28 5.54
N LYS A 15 23.37 19.37 4.27
CA LYS A 15 23.34 20.64 3.51
C LYS A 15 22.03 21.40 3.68
N LEU A 16 21.04 20.78 4.31
CA LEU A 16 19.70 21.33 4.48
C LEU A 16 19.67 22.46 5.53
N SER A 17 18.72 23.38 5.38
CA SER A 17 18.35 24.30 6.46
C SER A 17 17.86 23.52 7.68
N ARG A 18 17.89 24.14 8.87
CA ARG A 18 17.41 23.48 10.11
C ARG A 18 15.97 22.99 9.99
N VAL A 19 15.12 23.74 9.30
CA VAL A 19 13.72 23.38 9.07
C VAL A 19 13.63 22.15 8.17
N ALA A 20 14.29 22.18 7.00
CA ALA A 20 14.30 21.07 6.06
C ALA A 20 14.97 19.80 6.64
N ALA A 21 16.02 19.94 7.44
CA ALA A 21 16.66 18.81 8.14
C ALA A 21 15.73 18.14 9.15
N THR A 22 14.94 18.92 9.88
CA THR A 22 13.94 18.40 10.83
C THR A 22 12.83 17.64 10.08
N LEU A 23 12.36 18.21 8.97
CA LEU A 23 11.38 17.58 8.09
C LEU A 23 11.92 16.28 7.48
N TYR A 24 13.16 16.29 6.99
CA TYR A 24 13.85 15.12 6.45
C TYR A 24 13.92 13.99 7.48
N ALA A 25 14.28 14.29 8.73
CA ALA A 25 14.35 13.30 9.80
C ALA A 25 12.97 12.69 10.11
N ALA A 26 11.94 13.53 10.26
CA ALA A 26 10.58 13.08 10.51
C ALA A 26 10.03 12.23 9.36
N GLU A 27 10.23 12.66 8.11
CA GLU A 27 9.73 11.93 6.94
C GLU A 27 10.52 10.64 6.68
N SER A 28 11.81 10.59 7.04
CA SER A 28 12.61 9.37 6.99
C SER A 28 12.05 8.29 7.92
N MET A 29 11.66 8.65 9.14
CA MET A 29 11.01 7.72 10.07
C MET A 29 9.65 7.26 9.55
N ARG A 30 8.84 8.16 9.00
CA ARG A 30 7.54 7.80 8.39
C ARG A 30 7.73 6.84 7.22
N LEU A 31 8.71 7.10 6.37
CA LEU A 31 9.07 6.24 5.25
C LEU A 31 9.44 4.82 5.73
N THR A 32 10.30 4.69 6.74
CA THR A 32 10.71 3.36 7.24
C THR A 32 9.55 2.63 7.92
N THR A 33 8.75 3.32 8.75
CA THR A 33 7.54 2.73 9.35
C THR A 33 6.56 2.25 8.28
N ARG A 34 6.32 3.07 7.24
CA ARG A 34 5.46 2.70 6.11
C ARG A 34 5.97 1.46 5.39
N LEU A 35 7.26 1.43 5.04
CA LEU A 35 7.85 0.29 4.33
C LEU A 35 7.81 -0.99 5.18
N MET A 36 8.05 -0.88 6.49
CA MET A 36 7.94 -2.01 7.42
C MET A 36 6.51 -2.55 7.45
N GLN A 37 5.51 -1.70 7.62
CA GLN A 37 4.10 -2.09 7.61
C GLN A 37 3.70 -2.80 6.31
N LEU A 38 4.14 -2.27 5.16
CA LEU A 38 3.89 -2.88 3.86
C LEU A 38 4.57 -4.25 3.74
N ALA A 39 5.82 -4.37 4.21
CA ALA A 39 6.53 -5.64 4.21
C ALA A 39 5.83 -6.68 5.10
N SER A 40 5.39 -6.30 6.31
CA SER A 40 4.63 -7.18 7.20
C SER A 40 3.35 -7.69 6.54
N TRP A 41 2.59 -6.82 5.86
CA TRP A 41 1.39 -7.23 5.13
C TRP A 41 1.71 -8.19 3.99
N LEU A 42 2.75 -7.92 3.20
CA LEU A 42 3.16 -8.77 2.08
C LEU A 42 3.62 -10.16 2.56
N LEU A 43 4.30 -10.23 3.70
CA LEU A 43 4.70 -11.50 4.31
C LEU A 43 3.49 -12.28 4.81
N LEU A 44 2.52 -11.61 5.44
CA LEU A 44 1.26 -12.24 5.83
C LEU A 44 0.53 -12.82 4.61
N GLN A 45 0.43 -12.05 3.52
CA GLN A 45 -0.21 -12.52 2.29
C GLN A 45 0.55 -13.69 1.66
N ARG A 46 1.89 -13.68 1.70
CA ARG A 46 2.70 -14.80 1.23
C ARG A 46 2.42 -16.08 2.02
N ALA A 47 2.39 -16.01 3.35
CA ALA A 47 2.12 -17.16 4.21
C ALA A 47 0.69 -17.70 4.03
N ALA A 48 -0.29 -16.82 3.83
CA ALA A 48 -1.65 -17.20 3.47
C ALA A 48 -1.70 -17.95 2.13
N ASN A 49 -0.98 -17.44 1.12
CA ASN A 49 -0.95 -18.04 -0.23
C ASN A 49 -0.18 -19.38 -0.28
N SER A 50 0.81 -19.60 0.58
CA SER A 50 1.55 -20.88 0.65
C SER A 50 0.81 -21.95 1.47
N GLY A 51 -0.30 -21.60 2.12
CA GLY A 51 -1.05 -22.51 2.99
C GLY A 51 -0.37 -22.75 4.35
N GLU A 52 0.65 -21.97 4.71
CA GLU A 52 1.33 -22.04 6.01
C GLU A 52 0.45 -21.53 7.17
N MET A 53 -0.59 -20.75 6.87
CA MET A 53 -1.52 -20.20 7.85
C MET A 53 -2.97 -20.53 7.51
N THR A 54 -3.77 -20.84 8.53
CA THR A 54 -5.23 -20.97 8.38
C THR A 54 -5.89 -19.59 8.24
N ARG A 55 -7.13 -19.56 7.72
CA ARG A 55 -7.89 -18.31 7.56
C ARG A 55 -8.05 -17.54 8.87
N ASP A 56 -8.29 -18.23 9.98
CA ASP A 56 -8.47 -17.61 11.30
C ASP A 56 -7.16 -16.98 11.81
N GLN A 57 -6.03 -17.67 11.58
CA GLN A 57 -4.71 -17.13 11.90
C GLN A 57 -4.43 -15.87 11.09
N VAL A 58 -4.72 -15.87 9.79
CA VAL A 58 -4.55 -14.69 8.92
C VAL A 58 -5.40 -13.53 9.41
N ALA A 59 -6.68 -13.76 9.76
CA ALA A 59 -7.57 -12.72 10.27
C ALA A 59 -7.05 -12.09 11.59
N SER A 60 -6.54 -12.93 12.50
CA SER A 60 -5.98 -12.45 13.77
C SER A 60 -4.72 -11.60 13.59
N GLU A 61 -3.80 -12.02 12.71
CA GLU A 61 -2.58 -11.27 12.40
C GLU A 61 -2.88 -9.99 11.62
N LYS A 62 -3.86 -10.02 10.71
CA LYS A 62 -4.29 -8.85 9.93
C LYS A 62 -4.74 -7.69 10.82
N THR A 63 -5.42 -7.98 11.93
CA THR A 63 -5.88 -6.95 12.89
C THR A 63 -4.72 -6.17 13.52
N LYS A 64 -3.51 -6.75 13.54
CA LYS A 64 -2.29 -6.12 14.07
C LYS A 64 -1.58 -5.26 13.02
N VAL A 65 -1.85 -5.48 11.73
CA VAL A 65 -1.22 -4.77 10.62
C VAL A 65 -1.94 -3.44 10.38
N ARG A 66 -1.20 -2.35 10.47
CA ARG A 66 -1.69 -0.99 10.18
C ARG A 66 -1.10 -0.50 8.87
N LEU A 67 -1.94 0.01 7.96
CA LEU A 67 -1.53 0.46 6.61
C LEU A 67 -1.79 1.95 6.39
N ASP A 68 -1.73 2.75 7.44
CA ASP A 68 -2.19 4.15 7.49
C ASP A 68 -1.08 5.14 7.91
N THR A 69 0.17 4.88 7.53
CA THR A 69 1.26 5.84 7.77
C THR A 69 1.18 7.06 6.85
N ALA A 70 0.70 8.19 7.39
CA ALA A 70 0.64 9.47 6.70
C ALA A 70 2.03 10.05 6.40
N SER A 71 2.09 10.94 5.40
CA SER A 71 3.28 11.72 5.01
C SER A 71 2.98 13.21 5.19
N ALA A 72 4.02 14.05 5.23
CA ALA A 72 3.82 15.49 5.21
C ALA A 72 3.21 15.92 3.87
N ALA A 73 2.42 17.00 3.89
CA ALA A 73 1.92 17.60 2.66
C ALA A 73 3.08 18.26 1.89
N GLN A 74 2.98 18.27 0.55
CA GLN A 74 4.07 18.75 -0.31
C GLN A 74 4.26 20.28 -0.29
N ASP A 75 3.32 21.01 0.31
CA ASP A 75 3.32 22.46 0.50
C ASP A 75 3.95 22.89 1.84
N VAL A 76 4.36 21.93 2.69
CA VAL A 76 4.99 22.22 3.98
C VAL A 76 6.33 22.93 3.77
N VAL A 77 6.61 23.91 4.64
CA VAL A 77 7.88 24.66 4.64
C VAL A 77 9.06 23.69 4.73
N GLY A 78 10.04 23.87 3.85
CA GLY A 78 11.23 23.02 3.76
C GLY A 78 11.06 21.76 2.91
N TRP A 79 9.85 21.46 2.40
CA TRP A 79 9.63 20.33 1.48
C TRP A 79 10.34 20.54 0.13
N SER A 80 10.34 21.79 -0.37
CA SER A 80 11.00 22.15 -1.62
C SER A 80 12.53 21.97 -1.57
N GLU A 81 13.13 22.08 -0.39
CA GLU A 81 14.56 21.93 -0.12
C GLU A 81 15.01 20.47 0.02
N LEU A 82 14.08 19.53 0.22
CA LEU A 82 14.42 18.12 0.36
C LEU A 82 15.06 17.58 -0.93
N PRO A 83 16.04 16.66 -0.83
CA PRO A 83 16.67 16.07 -2.01
C PRO A 83 15.64 15.39 -2.93
N ASP A 84 15.80 15.56 -4.25
CA ASP A 84 14.89 15.01 -5.25
C ASP A 84 14.69 13.50 -5.07
N ASP A 85 15.78 12.75 -4.97
CA ASP A 85 15.75 11.30 -4.77
C ASP A 85 14.96 10.88 -3.52
N PHE A 86 15.06 11.67 -2.43
CA PHE A 86 14.32 11.41 -1.20
C PHE A 86 12.82 11.66 -1.41
N ARG A 87 12.44 12.77 -2.03
CA ARG A 87 11.04 13.06 -2.37
C ARG A 87 10.45 11.97 -3.26
N ASP A 88 11.22 11.52 -4.25
CA ASP A 88 10.87 10.44 -5.15
C ASP A 88 10.61 9.12 -4.40
N LEU A 89 11.45 8.83 -3.42
CA LEU A 89 11.31 7.66 -2.56
C LEU A 89 10.02 7.71 -1.73
N VAL A 90 9.74 8.87 -1.13
CA VAL A 90 8.51 9.09 -0.36
C VAL A 90 7.29 8.91 -1.26
N MET A 91 7.25 9.54 -2.43
CA MET A 91 6.14 9.41 -3.39
C MET A 91 5.94 7.96 -3.85
N ARG A 92 7.01 7.22 -4.15
CA ARG A 92 6.93 5.79 -4.50
C ARG A 92 6.35 4.96 -3.36
N SER A 93 6.77 5.22 -2.12
CA SER A 93 6.27 4.51 -0.94
C SER A 93 4.77 4.76 -0.69
N LEU A 94 4.29 5.99 -0.94
CA LEU A 94 2.87 6.34 -0.82
C LEU A 94 2.03 5.63 -1.89
N ARG A 95 2.50 5.62 -3.15
CA ARG A 95 1.83 4.87 -4.23
C ARG A 95 1.73 3.38 -3.91
N LEU A 96 2.80 2.81 -3.36
CA LEU A 96 2.81 1.41 -2.93
C LEU A 96 1.81 1.17 -1.79
N GLN A 97 1.76 2.07 -0.80
CA GLN A 97 0.81 1.97 0.30
C GLN A 97 -0.64 2.00 -0.18
N THR A 98 -0.99 2.92 -1.08
CA THR A 98 -2.34 2.97 -1.68
C THR A 98 -2.66 1.68 -2.41
N ARG A 99 -1.72 1.15 -3.20
CA ARG A 99 -1.92 -0.11 -3.92
C ARG A 99 -2.15 -1.29 -2.96
N VAL A 100 -1.35 -1.41 -1.91
CA VAL A 100 -1.50 -2.47 -0.90
C VAL A 100 -2.81 -2.34 -0.14
N ARG A 101 -3.25 -1.12 0.20
CA ARG A 101 -4.55 -0.88 0.83
C ARG A 101 -5.69 -1.37 -0.07
N ASN A 102 -5.67 -1.00 -1.36
CA ASN A 102 -6.69 -1.46 -2.30
C ASN A 102 -6.72 -2.99 -2.40
N MET A 103 -5.55 -3.64 -2.40
CA MET A 103 -5.48 -5.11 -2.38
C MET A 103 -6.03 -5.70 -1.07
N ASP A 104 -5.76 -5.09 0.08
CA ASP A 104 -6.34 -5.50 1.37
C ASP A 104 -7.87 -5.40 1.35
N ASP A 105 -8.41 -4.30 0.83
CA ASP A 105 -9.84 -4.06 0.71
C ASP A 105 -10.50 -5.03 -0.28
N GLU A 106 -9.85 -5.36 -1.39
CA GLU A 106 -10.35 -6.35 -2.37
C GLU A 106 -10.39 -7.77 -1.77
N ILE A 107 -9.37 -8.16 -1.01
CA ILE A 107 -9.23 -9.51 -0.44
C ILE A 107 -10.12 -9.68 0.81
N TYR A 108 -10.19 -8.66 1.67
CA TYR A 108 -10.79 -8.77 3.00
C TYR A 108 -11.98 -7.80 3.23
N GLY A 109 -12.11 -6.73 2.45
CA GLY A 109 -13.15 -5.69 2.61
C GLY A 109 -14.52 -6.05 2.03
N SER A 110 -14.65 -7.19 1.35
CA SER A 110 -15.92 -7.70 0.81
C SER A 110 -16.93 -8.18 1.87
N GLY A 111 -16.60 -8.08 3.17
CA GLY A 111 -17.48 -8.45 4.29
C GLY A 111 -18.29 -7.31 4.92
N THR A 112 -18.16 -6.05 4.49
CA THR A 112 -18.81 -4.89 5.16
C THR A 112 -19.67 -4.02 4.23
N GLN A 113 -19.84 -4.41 2.96
CA GLN A 113 -20.80 -3.78 2.04
C GLN A 113 -21.93 -4.75 1.68
N THR A 114 -22.71 -5.13 2.68
CA THR A 114 -24.06 -5.71 2.48
C THR A 114 -25.07 -4.96 3.34
N SER A 115 -25.15 -3.65 3.17
CA SER A 115 -26.33 -2.85 3.45
C SER A 115 -26.06 -1.42 3.00
N ASP A 116 -26.18 -1.21 1.69
CA ASP A 116 -26.75 -0.04 1.00
C ASP A 116 -26.00 0.27 -0.31
N MET A 117 -26.78 0.56 -1.35
CA MET A 117 -26.39 0.94 -2.71
C MET A 117 -25.83 -0.14 -3.66
N SER A 118 -26.79 -0.80 -4.32
CA SER A 118 -26.69 -1.24 -5.71
C SER A 118 -26.20 -0.11 -6.64
N ILE A 119 -24.95 -0.12 -7.12
CA ILE A 119 -24.58 0.24 -8.51
C ILE A 119 -23.26 -0.50 -8.86
N THR A 120 -23.35 -1.40 -9.85
CA THR A 120 -22.23 -2.05 -10.56
C THR A 120 -21.33 -2.99 -9.75
N ARG A 121 -21.84 -4.20 -9.48
CA ARG A 121 -21.00 -5.40 -9.62
C ARG A 121 -20.38 -5.34 -11.01
N ARG A 122 -19.11 -4.95 -11.13
CA ARG A 122 -18.31 -5.35 -12.28
C ARG A 122 -18.10 -6.87 -12.16
N GLY A 123 -19.15 -7.62 -12.52
CA GLY A 123 -19.00 -8.99 -12.97
C GLY A 123 -17.95 -8.97 -14.07
N ASN A 124 -16.98 -9.88 -13.98
CA ASN A 124 -15.96 -10.03 -15.00
C ASN A 124 -16.67 -10.18 -16.38
N PRO A 125 -16.54 -9.23 -17.31
CA PRO A 125 -17.31 -9.23 -18.56
C PRO A 125 -17.02 -10.48 -19.40
N VAL A 126 -15.83 -11.06 -19.25
CA VAL A 126 -15.45 -12.32 -19.89
C VAL A 126 -16.26 -13.49 -19.34
N ASN A 127 -16.53 -13.50 -18.03
CA ASN A 127 -17.31 -14.57 -17.40
C ASN A 127 -18.80 -14.50 -17.81
N GLU A 128 -19.32 -13.30 -18.04
CA GLU A 128 -20.65 -13.14 -18.62
C GLU A 128 -20.72 -13.64 -20.06
N GLN A 129 -19.69 -13.35 -20.88
CA GLN A 129 -19.60 -13.86 -22.25
C GLN A 129 -19.48 -15.39 -22.29
N ILE A 130 -18.71 -16.00 -21.38
CA ILE A 130 -18.59 -17.47 -21.28
C ILE A 130 -19.94 -18.09 -20.94
N ARG A 131 -20.71 -17.53 -20.00
CA ARG A 131 -22.05 -18.02 -19.67
C ARG A 131 -23.04 -17.88 -20.82
N LEU A 132 -22.95 -16.80 -21.59
CA LEU A 132 -23.80 -16.56 -22.75
C LEU A 132 -23.53 -17.60 -23.85
N LEU A 133 -22.26 -17.93 -24.10
CA LEU A 133 -21.86 -19.00 -25.01
C LEU A 133 -22.37 -20.37 -24.52
N ASP A 134 -22.17 -20.69 -23.24
CA ASP A 134 -22.62 -21.96 -22.66
C ASP A 134 -24.14 -22.11 -22.78
N THR A 135 -24.90 -21.04 -22.54
CA THR A 135 -26.36 -21.06 -22.66
C THR A 135 -26.84 -21.18 -24.13
N ALA A 136 -26.10 -20.60 -25.07
CA ALA A 136 -26.43 -20.65 -26.51
C ALA A 136 -26.12 -22.03 -27.13
N PHE A 137 -25.09 -22.72 -26.65
CA PHE A 137 -24.63 -23.99 -27.22
C PHE A 137 -25.04 -25.23 -26.41
N ALA A 138 -25.54 -25.11 -25.16
CA ALA A 138 -26.00 -26.23 -24.34
C ALA A 138 -27.40 -26.77 -24.70
N ARG A 139 -28.05 -26.26 -25.75
CA ARG A 139 -29.33 -26.77 -26.29
C ARG A 139 -29.22 -27.29 -27.73
N GLY A 140 -28.11 -27.97 -28.03
CA GLY A 140 -27.92 -28.79 -29.23
C GLY A 140 -27.84 -30.26 -28.88
#